data_AF-A0A317XS41-F1
#
_entry.id   AF-A0A317XS41-F1
#
_cell.length_a   1.000
_cell.length_b   1.000
_cell.length_c   1.000
_cell.angle_alpha   90.00
_cell.angle_beta   90.00
_cell.angle_gamma   90.00
#
_symmetry.space_group_name_H-M   'P 1'
#
loop_
_entity.id
_entity.type
_entity.pdbx_description
1 polymer ?
#
loop_
_entity_poly.entity_id
_entity_poly.type
_entity_poly.pdbx_seq_one_letter_code
_entity_poly.pdbx_strand_id
1 'polypeptide(L)' 'MVLYTVGDTIEYRPFGGDVKSGKIDNIEVKTGGHVDIKYHVNGDVIISTQIIGKKA' A
#
# COMPACT_ATOMS: atom_id res chain seq x y z
N MET A 1 1.70 6.16 -14.18
CA MET A 1 2.10 6.98 -13.01
C MET A 1 1.89 6.11 -11.78
N VAL A 2 2.96 5.74 -11.08
CA VAL A 2 2.87 4.91 -9.87
C VAL A 2 2.93 5.85 -8.68
N LEU A 3 1.89 5.85 -7.83
CA LEU A 3 1.74 6.81 -6.73
C LEU A 3 2.72 6.56 -5.57
N TYR A 4 3.19 5.32 -5.42
CA TYR A 4 4.07 4.91 -4.32
C TYR A 4 5.09 3.88 -4.82
N THR A 5 6.31 3.92 -4.28
CA THR A 5 7.39 3.00 -4.66
C THR A 5 7.87 2.17 -3.47
N VAL A 6 8.50 1.02 -3.75
CA VAL A 6 9.18 0.23 -2.71
C VAL A 6 10.17 1.13 -1.97
N GLY A 7 10.12 1.08 -0.65
CA GLY A 7 10.92 1.91 0.24
C GLY A 7 10.23 3.18 0.75
N ASP A 8 9.08 3.55 0.18
CA ASP A 8 8.29 4.68 0.70
C ASP A 8 7.70 4.33 2.07
N THR A 9 7.73 5.30 2.98
CA THR A 9 6.97 5.22 4.23
C THR A 9 5.58 5.81 3.98
N ILE A 10 4.54 5.05 4.31
CA ILE A 10 3.16 5.44 4.10
C ILE A 10 2.35 5.29 5.39
N GLU A 11 1.30 6.10 5.51
CA GLU A 11 0.22 5.87 6.46
C GLU A 11 -0.95 5.18 5.75
N TYR A 12 -1.45 4.12 6.37
CA TYR A 12 -2.51 3.29 5.83
C TYR A 12 -3.50 2.87 6.91
N ARG A 13 -4.73 2.57 6.50
CA ARG A 13 -5.76 2.04 7.39
C ARG A 13 -6.34 0.74 6.80
N PRO A 14 -6.07 -0.42 7.41
CA PRO A 14 -6.73 -1.66 7.03
C PRO A 14 -8.24 -1.59 7.32
N PHE A 15 -9.05 -2.36 6.59
CA PHE A 15 -10.51 -2.31 6.73
C PHE A 15 -10.96 -2.56 8.17
N GLY A 16 -11.62 -1.56 8.76
CA GLY A 16 -12.13 -1.60 10.14
C GLY A 16 -11.05 -1.51 11.23
N GLY A 17 -9.81 -1.20 10.87
CA GLY A 17 -8.70 -1.08 11.82
C GLY A 17 -8.24 0.36 12.09
N ASP A 18 -7.26 0.47 12.97
CA ASP A 18 -6.58 1.73 13.29
C ASP A 18 -5.62 2.17 12.18
N VAL A 19 -5.28 3.46 12.20
CA VAL A 19 -4.25 4.01 11.30
C VAL A 19 -2.89 3.45 11.71
N LYS A 20 -2.19 2.86 10.75
CA LYS A 20 -0.84 2.33 10.90
C LYS A 20 0.11 3.10 9.97
N SER A 21 1.39 3.01 10.29
CA SER A 21 2.47 3.52 9.45
C SER A 21 3.44 2.39 9.16
N GLY A 22 3.98 2.36 7.94
CA GLY A 22 4.99 1.37 7.60
C GLY A 22 5.67 1.68 6.29
N LYS A 23 6.76 0.94 6.05
CA LYS A 23 7.55 1.04 4.83
C LYS A 23 7.06 0.01 3.83
N ILE A 24 6.93 0.39 2.56
CA ILE A 24 6.56 -0.54 1.50
C ILE A 24 7.74 -1.45 1.22
N ASP A 25 7.55 -2.74 1.50
CA ASP A 25 8.54 -3.79 1.28
C ASP A 25 8.47 -4.35 -0.15
N ASN A 26 7.25 -4.48 -0.69
CA ASN A 26 7.01 -5.02 -2.02
C ASN A 26 5.70 -4.50 -2.62
N ILE A 27 5.60 -4.50 -3.95
CA ILE A 27 4.38 -4.10 -4.69
C ILE A 27 4.05 -5.21 -5.69
N GLU A 28 2.88 -5.82 -5.55
CA GLU A 28 2.35 -6.82 -6.49
C GLU A 28 1.32 -6.16 -7.40
N VAL A 29 1.55 -6.24 -8.71
CA VAL A 29 0.65 -5.71 -9.74
C VAL A 29 0.11 -6.87 -10.56
N LYS A 30 -1.20 -7.09 -10.52
CA LYS A 30 -1.87 -8.09 -11.35
C LYS A 30 -2.67 -7.38 -12.43
N THR A 31 -2.29 -7.61 -13.68
CA THR A 31 -2.97 -7.04 -14.85
C THR A 31 -3.79 -8.13 -15.54
N GLY A 32 -5.11 -8.09 -15.37
CA GLY A 32 -6.04 -9.03 -16.01
C GLY A 32 -7.48 -8.55 -15.89
N GLY A 33 -7.95 -7.76 -16.86
CA GLY A 33 -9.29 -7.18 -16.89
C GLY A 33 -9.52 -6.02 -15.90
N HIS A 34 -8.97 -6.12 -14.69
CA HIS A 34 -8.88 -5.06 -13.68
C HIS A 34 -7.42 -4.95 -13.20
N VAL A 35 -7.01 -3.74 -12.80
CA VAL A 35 -5.67 -3.49 -12.25
C VAL A 35 -5.77 -3.58 -10.73
N ASP A 36 -5.28 -4.69 -10.18
CA ASP A 36 -5.15 -4.87 -8.74
C ASP A 36 -3.71 -4.58 -8.32
N ILE A 37 -3.51 -3.52 -7.52
CA ILE A 37 -2.22 -3.15 -6.94
C ILE A 37 -2.27 -3.44 -5.44
N LYS A 38 -1.43 -4.38 -5.00
CA LYS A 38 -1.24 -4.71 -3.59
C LYS A 38 0.12 -4.22 -3.11
N TYR A 39 0.14 -3.67 -1.90
CA TYR A 39 1.33 -3.18 -1.23
C TYR A 39 1.58 -4.04 0.00
N HIS A 40 2.81 -4.51 0.14
CA HIS A 40 3.27 -5.23 1.32
C HIS A 40 3.94 -4.24 2.26
N VAL A 41 3.43 -4.10 3.47
CA VAL A 41 3.88 -3.12 4.46
C VAL A 41 3.96 -3.77 5.82
N ASN A 42 5.17 -3.90 6.40
CA ASN A 42 5.39 -4.57 7.69
C ASN A 42 4.80 -6.00 7.76
N GLY A 43 4.78 -6.71 6.63
CA GLY A 43 4.15 -8.04 6.50
C GLY A 43 2.63 -8.04 6.28
N ASP A 44 1.95 -6.88 6.39
CA ASP A 44 0.54 -6.72 6.02
C ASP A 44 0.41 -6.54 4.50
N VAL A 45 -0.68 -7.03 3.91
CA VAL A 45 -1.02 -6.80 2.49
C VAL A 45 -2.20 -5.85 2.41
N ILE A 46 -2.00 -4.70 1.79
CA ILE A 46 -3.01 -3.65 1.63
C ILE A 46 -3.21 -3.27 0.17
N ILE A 47 -4.33 -2.62 -0.14
CA ILE A 47 -4.62 -2.10 -1.49
C ILE A 47 -4.50 -0.58 -1.51
N SER A 48 -4.38 0.00 -2.71
CA SER A 48 -4.18 1.45 -2.89
C SER A 48 -5.19 2.32 -2.16
N THR A 49 -6.46 1.91 -2.09
CA THR A 49 -7.55 2.66 -1.44
C THR A 49 -7.42 2.73 0.08
N GLN A 50 -6.57 1.90 0.69
CA GLN A 50 -6.30 1.92 2.13
C GLN A 50 -5.15 2.86 2.51
N ILE A 51 -4.40 3.38 1.51
CA ILE A 51 -3.30 4.30 1.74
C ILE A 51 -3.87 5.71 1.93
N ILE A 52 -3.58 6.32 3.08
CA ILE A 52 -4.02 7.68 3.42
C ILE A 52 -3.08 8.69 2.78
N GLY A 53 -1.77 8.42 2.81
CA GLY A 53 -0.77 9.28 2.20
C GLY A 53 0.66 8.82 2.45
N LYS A 54 1.59 9.48 1.76
CA LYS A 54 3.04 9.29 1.95
C LYS A 54 3.51 10.12 3.14
N LYS A 55 4.38 9.53 3.96
CA LYS A 55 5.09 10.23 5.03
C LYS A 55 6.45 10.67 4.48
N ALA A 56 6.74 11.96 4.63
CA ALA A 56 8.00 12.58 4.20
C ALA A 56 9.17 12.12 5.08
#